data_AF-A0AAV1FZL0-F1
#
_entry.id   AF-A0AAV1FZL0-F1
#
_cell.length_a   1.000
_cell.length_b   1.000
_cell.length_c   1.000
_cell.angle_alpha   90.00
_cell.angle_beta   90.00
_cell.angle_gamma   90.00
#
_symmetry.space_group_name_H-M   'P 1'
#
loop_
_entity.id
_entity.type
_entity.pdbx_description
1 polymer ?
#
loop_
_entity_poly.entity_id
_entity_poly.type
_entity_poly.pdbx_seq_one_letter_code
_entity_poly.pdbx_strand_id
1 'polypeptide(L)'
;MVSAAATLLFFFLSCVNLIPTTPAVEQRPFQTADGGVGGALGKSRKRVFPVPHTQEPDPVAGAYEYCNTPNRSEQALEGHSLPDYKLLSVQIMIRHGDRYPIYSIPKTKRPAIDCTLSSSRKPSHPLLNSFISHMGQGGQGHWESPLSSVPRLPNHSACEMGELTQTGVVQHLRNGQLLHHAYKHHNLLPPKWSPRQVWVETTGKSRTLQSGLAFLYGFIPDFDWSKLTVRHQWSTLFCGSACDCPARNRYLEEEQKRQYRIRVSDTELEKTYVDMARTLGVLTRQLRAANPIDSLLCHLCHGISFPCVPVGESGAGGCLTMAQFAVIRRQQLDDEVDRRQAKLYHKYAIMAMYPYLNRTATKMERVARDNEAGRQRRAGGEEVFTLSSAHDVTVAPLLSALGLEEARFPRFAARLVFELWKSPPAIQGQPKKKAGKGEKSKAKDGELFLRVLYNGEDVTFHTTFCRTHDRHAGQPLCPLKNFLSFVRKDMFRVVNATSYQEACYGRPV
;
A
#
# COMPACT_ATOMS: atom_id res chain seq x y z
N MET A 1 -11.47 -27.72 22.82
CA MET A 1 -9.99 -27.68 22.78
C MET A 1 -9.56 -26.62 21.78
N VAL A 2 -9.20 -25.43 22.24
CA VAL A 2 -8.80 -24.31 21.36
C VAL A 2 -7.28 -24.31 21.29
N SER A 3 -6.72 -24.69 20.14
CA SER A 3 -5.28 -24.94 19.98
C SER A 3 -4.45 -23.65 19.94
N ALA A 4 -3.19 -23.74 20.36
CA ALA A 4 -2.24 -22.63 20.59
C ALA A 4 -1.80 -21.83 19.33
N ALA A 5 -2.42 -22.09 18.17
CA ALA A 5 -2.10 -21.47 16.88
C ALA A 5 -2.37 -19.95 16.83
N ALA A 6 -3.24 -19.41 17.70
CA ALA A 6 -3.55 -17.97 17.73
C ALA A 6 -2.37 -17.07 18.15
N THR A 7 -1.34 -17.64 18.77
CA THR A 7 -0.20 -16.89 19.34
C THR A 7 0.93 -16.62 18.33
N LEU A 8 0.99 -17.38 17.22
CA LEU A 8 2.09 -17.33 16.24
C LEU A 8 1.84 -16.40 15.04
N LEU A 9 0.61 -15.94 14.82
CA LEU A 9 0.29 -14.99 13.72
C LEU A 9 0.70 -13.54 14.00
N PHE A 10 1.19 -13.20 15.19
CA PHE A 10 1.33 -11.81 15.65
C PHE A 10 2.70 -11.15 15.42
N PHE A 11 3.70 -11.85 14.88
CA PHE A 11 5.06 -11.29 14.73
C PHE A 11 5.23 -10.26 13.60
N PHE A 12 4.26 -10.12 12.69
CA PHE A 12 4.41 -9.28 11.48
C PHE A 12 4.35 -7.76 11.67
N LEU A 13 4.12 -7.28 12.88
CA LEU A 13 3.50 -5.96 13.09
C LEU A 13 4.42 -4.74 12.97
N SER A 14 5.69 -4.89 12.53
CA SER A 14 6.67 -3.80 12.71
C SER A 14 7.81 -3.72 11.67
N CYS A 15 7.52 -2.99 10.58
CA CYS A 15 8.35 -1.92 9.96
C CYS A 15 9.29 -2.23 8.75
N VAL A 16 9.34 -1.27 7.79
CA VAL A 16 10.08 -1.23 6.48
C VAL A 16 10.33 0.23 5.98
N ASN A 17 11.51 0.87 5.92
CA ASN A 17 11.58 2.36 5.73
C ASN A 17 12.72 3.13 4.97
N LEU A 18 13.74 2.54 4.30
CA LEU A 18 14.54 3.15 3.14
C LEU A 18 15.46 4.43 3.25
N ILE A 19 16.31 4.59 2.20
CA ILE A 19 17.14 5.77 1.75
C ILE A 19 16.75 6.13 0.28
N PRO A 20 16.94 7.38 -0.26
CA PRO A 20 16.29 7.85 -1.50
C PRO A 20 17.11 7.80 -2.81
N THR A 21 16.42 7.99 -3.94
CA THR A 21 16.96 8.14 -5.30
C THR A 21 17.35 9.59 -5.67
N THR A 22 18.14 9.75 -6.73
CA THR A 22 18.85 11.00 -7.10
C THR A 22 17.96 12.11 -7.68
N PRO A 23 18.34 13.40 -7.50
CA PRO A 23 17.64 14.51 -8.14
C PRO A 23 18.00 14.62 -9.63
N ALA A 24 16.99 14.67 -10.50
CA ALA A 24 17.16 15.12 -11.87
C ALA A 24 17.40 16.64 -11.88
N VAL A 25 18.47 17.08 -12.55
CA VAL A 25 18.77 18.52 -12.70
C VAL A 25 17.81 19.13 -13.71
N GLU A 26 16.82 19.86 -13.22
CA GLU A 26 15.93 20.67 -14.06
C GLU A 26 16.68 21.93 -14.54
N GLN A 27 17.21 21.88 -15.77
CA GLN A 27 17.79 23.05 -16.42
C GLN A 27 16.68 24.05 -16.78
N ARG A 28 16.53 25.12 -15.98
CA ARG A 28 15.75 26.29 -16.38
C ARG A 28 16.61 27.17 -17.31
N PRO A 29 16.13 27.50 -18.53
CA PRO A 29 16.81 28.48 -19.37
C PRO A 29 16.65 29.87 -18.75
N PHE A 30 17.76 30.48 -18.33
CA PHE A 30 17.78 31.89 -17.94
C PHE A 30 17.58 32.76 -19.18
N GLN A 31 16.60 33.66 -19.13
CA GLN A 31 16.42 34.69 -20.15
C GLN A 31 17.53 35.73 -20.01
N THR A 32 18.25 36.00 -21.09
CA THR A 32 19.25 37.06 -21.17
C THR A 32 18.58 38.42 -21.36
N ALA A 33 18.85 39.37 -20.47
CA ALA A 33 18.59 40.78 -20.69
C ALA A 33 19.92 41.55 -20.61
N ASP A 34 20.36 42.00 -21.79
CA ASP A 34 21.17 43.16 -22.14
C ASP A 34 22.38 43.66 -21.29
N GLY A 35 23.40 44.16 -22.00
CA GLY A 35 24.37 45.14 -21.47
C GLY A 35 25.80 44.68 -21.14
N GLY A 36 26.77 45.17 -21.92
CA GLY A 36 28.07 45.60 -21.40
C GLY A 36 29.29 44.68 -21.63
N VAL A 37 30.24 45.17 -22.45
CA VAL A 37 31.58 44.58 -22.62
C VAL A 37 32.52 45.07 -21.50
N GLY A 38 33.25 44.15 -20.86
CA GLY A 38 34.32 44.51 -19.91
C GLY A 38 35.12 43.29 -19.44
N GLY A 39 36.35 43.13 -19.94
CA GLY A 39 37.21 42.01 -19.57
C GLY A 39 38.03 42.26 -18.30
N ALA A 40 38.14 41.25 -17.43
CA ALA A 40 39.08 41.26 -16.30
C ALA A 40 39.57 39.82 -15.99
N LEU A 41 40.89 39.60 -16.00
CA LEU A 41 41.50 38.32 -15.61
C LEU A 41 41.37 38.09 -14.09
N GLY A 42 40.58 37.09 -13.69
CA GLY A 42 40.42 36.66 -12.29
C GLY A 42 41.31 35.47 -11.93
N LYS A 43 42.20 35.63 -10.95
CA LYS A 43 43.16 34.59 -10.50
C LYS A 43 42.44 33.36 -9.93
N SER A 44 42.95 32.16 -10.29
CA SER A 44 42.39 30.87 -9.84
C SER A 44 42.45 30.70 -8.32
N ARG A 45 41.29 30.73 -7.66
CA ARG A 45 41.14 30.29 -6.26
C ARG A 45 40.97 28.77 -6.24
N LYS A 46 41.86 28.06 -5.54
CA LYS A 46 41.70 26.62 -5.26
C LYS A 46 40.33 26.38 -4.62
N ARG A 47 39.48 25.58 -5.28
CA ARG A 47 38.25 25.08 -4.66
C ARG A 47 38.63 24.10 -3.56
N VAL A 48 38.48 24.53 -2.31
CA VAL A 48 38.34 23.60 -1.19
C VAL A 48 36.98 22.93 -1.39
N PHE A 49 36.97 21.64 -1.73
CA PHE A 49 35.74 20.86 -1.71
C PHE A 49 35.31 20.70 -0.24
N PRO A 50 34.10 21.14 0.14
CA PRO A 50 33.55 20.75 1.44
C PRO A 50 33.42 19.22 1.41
N VAL A 51 34.10 18.53 2.33
CA VAL A 51 33.84 17.11 2.57
C VAL A 51 32.38 17.03 2.99
N PRO A 52 31.51 16.28 2.29
CA PRO A 52 30.16 16.07 2.77
C PRO A 52 30.27 15.31 4.08
N HIS A 53 29.88 15.93 5.19
CA HIS A 53 29.51 15.14 6.36
C HIS A 53 28.28 14.32 5.94
N THR A 54 28.52 13.05 5.65
CA THR A 54 27.48 12.03 5.53
C THR A 54 26.88 11.86 6.92
N GLN A 55 25.96 12.75 7.26
CA GLN A 55 25.10 12.61 8.42
C GLN A 55 24.38 11.27 8.28
N GLU A 56 24.47 10.42 9.31
CA GLU A 56 23.78 9.13 9.29
C GLU A 56 22.27 9.35 9.07
N PRO A 57 21.59 8.47 8.31
CA PRO A 57 20.17 8.64 8.01
C PRO A 57 19.37 8.68 9.31
N ASP A 58 18.56 9.72 9.53
CA ASP A 58 17.66 9.79 10.69
C ASP A 58 16.71 8.59 10.68
N PRO A 59 16.80 7.65 11.64
CA PRO A 59 15.96 6.46 11.66
C PRO A 59 14.48 6.80 11.91
N VAL A 60 14.17 8.00 12.43
CA VAL A 60 12.81 8.47 12.70
C VAL A 60 12.16 9.10 11.46
N ALA A 61 12.92 9.58 10.46
CA ALA A 61 12.38 10.25 9.27
C ALA A 61 11.28 9.43 8.56
N GLY A 62 11.52 8.12 8.36
CA GLY A 62 10.55 7.21 7.75
C GLY A 62 9.27 6.98 8.57
N ALA A 63 9.28 7.28 9.88
CA ALA A 63 8.09 7.20 10.73
C ALA A 63 7.12 8.37 10.48
N TYR A 64 7.61 9.56 10.11
CA TYR A 64 6.75 10.68 9.72
C TYR A 64 6.04 10.43 8.38
N GLU A 65 6.72 9.79 7.42
CA GLU A 65 6.09 9.35 6.17
C GLU A 65 5.06 8.25 6.39
N TYR A 66 5.32 7.31 7.31
CA TYR A 66 4.38 6.28 7.71
C TYR A 66 3.04 6.86 8.19
N CYS A 67 3.08 7.99 8.92
CA CYS A 67 1.87 8.66 9.41
C CYS A 67 0.95 9.16 8.31
N ASN A 68 1.49 9.43 7.11
CA ASN A 68 0.75 9.95 5.95
C ASN A 68 -0.19 11.12 6.31
N THR A 69 0.33 12.16 6.96
CA THR A 69 -0.51 13.28 7.38
C THR A 69 -1.11 13.99 6.16
N PRO A 70 -2.43 14.26 6.13
CA PRO A 70 -3.13 14.72 4.92
C PRO A 70 -2.94 16.22 4.62
N ASN A 71 -1.73 16.73 4.87
CA ASN A 71 -1.32 18.12 4.66
C ASN A 71 -0.34 18.30 3.47
N ARG A 72 0.19 17.21 2.90
CA ARG A 72 1.07 17.22 1.74
C ARG A 72 0.28 17.01 0.44
N SER A 73 0.75 17.62 -0.64
CA SER A 73 0.35 17.23 -2.00
C SER A 73 0.97 15.86 -2.32
N GLU A 74 0.14 14.87 -2.62
CA GLU A 74 0.61 13.61 -3.18
C GLU A 74 0.77 13.74 -4.70
N GLN A 75 1.82 13.12 -5.25
CA GLN A 75 1.92 12.89 -6.68
C GLN A 75 0.88 11.84 -7.11
N ALA A 76 0.34 11.99 -8.32
CA ALA A 76 -0.72 11.14 -8.84
C ALA A 76 -0.48 10.85 -10.32
N LEU A 77 0.22 9.76 -10.63
CA LEU A 77 0.35 9.29 -12.02
C LEU A 77 -0.84 8.42 -12.45
N GLU A 78 -1.77 8.09 -11.55
CA GLU A 78 -3.02 7.41 -11.88
C GLU A 78 -3.72 8.11 -13.05
N GLY A 79 -4.25 7.34 -14.01
CA GLY A 79 -4.93 7.87 -15.19
C GLY A 79 -4.05 8.58 -16.24
N HIS A 80 -2.77 8.89 -15.99
CA HIS A 80 -1.90 9.47 -17.03
C HIS A 80 -1.48 8.45 -18.09
N SER A 81 -1.86 8.63 -19.36
CA SER A 81 -1.43 7.82 -20.50
C SER A 81 -1.09 8.67 -21.73
N LEU A 82 -0.62 8.03 -22.81
CA LEU A 82 -0.67 8.65 -24.13
C LEU A 82 -2.14 8.95 -24.52
N PRO A 83 -2.44 10.02 -25.28
CA PRO A 83 -3.82 10.50 -25.49
C PRO A 83 -4.80 9.47 -26.06
N ASP A 84 -4.32 8.62 -26.97
CA ASP A 84 -5.17 7.64 -27.67
C ASP A 84 -5.37 6.32 -26.90
N TYR A 85 -4.71 6.16 -25.75
CA TYR A 85 -4.83 4.95 -24.94
C TYR A 85 -6.10 5.01 -24.08
N LYS A 86 -6.89 3.94 -24.13
CA LYS A 86 -8.14 3.83 -23.38
C LYS A 86 -7.95 3.02 -22.11
N LEU A 87 -8.27 3.61 -20.96
CA LEU A 87 -8.41 2.88 -19.70
C LEU A 87 -9.63 1.95 -19.76
N LEU A 88 -9.46 0.69 -19.39
CA LEU A 88 -10.52 -0.33 -19.40
C LEU A 88 -10.98 -0.75 -18.00
N SER A 89 -10.06 -0.86 -17.04
CA SER A 89 -10.40 -1.18 -15.65
C SER A 89 -9.31 -0.79 -14.68
N VAL A 90 -9.68 -0.63 -13.41
CA VAL A 90 -8.79 -0.33 -12.29
C VAL A 90 -9.07 -1.26 -11.11
N GLN A 91 -8.02 -1.84 -10.52
CA GLN A 91 -8.11 -2.65 -9.30
C GLN A 91 -7.18 -2.08 -8.22
N ILE A 92 -7.74 -1.74 -7.06
CA ILE A 92 -7.04 -1.04 -5.97
C ILE A 92 -7.04 -1.88 -4.70
N MET A 93 -5.86 -2.05 -4.11
CA MET A 93 -5.66 -2.56 -2.77
C MET A 93 -5.23 -1.39 -1.86
N ILE A 94 -5.96 -1.14 -0.77
CA ILE A 94 -5.59 -0.11 0.22
C ILE A 94 -5.27 -0.73 1.59
N ARG A 95 -4.29 -0.15 2.30
CA ARG A 95 -4.21 -0.28 3.77
C ARG A 95 -5.23 0.67 4.39
N HIS A 96 -5.82 0.29 5.52
CA HIS A 96 -6.61 1.22 6.33
C HIS A 96 -5.85 2.52 6.69
N GLY A 97 -6.59 3.57 6.99
CA GLY A 97 -6.03 4.85 7.42
C GLY A 97 -5.43 4.82 8.83
N ASP A 98 -5.00 5.99 9.28
CA ASP A 98 -4.55 6.25 10.64
C ASP A 98 -5.58 5.80 11.69
N ARG A 99 -5.08 5.21 12.77
CA ARG A 99 -5.85 4.52 13.79
C ARG A 99 -5.22 4.68 15.16
N TYR A 100 -6.06 4.56 16.17
CA TYR A 100 -5.64 4.35 17.55
C TYR A 100 -4.78 3.05 17.67
N PRO A 101 -3.85 2.93 18.64
CA PRO A 101 -3.05 1.73 18.79
C PRO A 101 -3.90 0.50 19.11
N ILE A 102 -3.42 -0.67 18.69
CA ILE A 102 -3.93 -2.01 19.02
C ILE A 102 -3.25 -2.53 20.29
N TYR A 103 -2.05 -2.03 20.61
CA TYR A 103 -1.32 -2.38 21.85
C TYR A 103 -1.18 -1.19 22.81
N SER A 104 -1.40 -1.44 24.09
CA SER A 104 -1.15 -0.47 25.16
C SER A 104 0.22 -0.72 25.80
N ILE A 105 0.92 0.36 26.17
CA ILE A 105 2.10 0.26 27.04
C ILE A 105 1.63 0.14 28.50
N PRO A 106 2.02 -0.92 29.24
CA PRO A 106 1.59 -1.13 30.62
C PRO A 106 1.90 0.07 31.54
N LYS A 107 1.04 0.28 32.56
CA LYS A 107 1.08 1.41 33.53
C LYS A 107 0.92 2.82 32.94
N THR A 108 0.97 3.02 31.62
CA THR A 108 0.78 4.34 31.00
C THR A 108 -0.69 4.72 30.85
N LYS A 109 -0.96 6.03 30.78
CA LYS A 109 -2.29 6.53 30.39
C LYS A 109 -2.54 6.27 28.91
N ARG A 110 -3.80 5.94 28.57
CA ARG A 110 -4.29 5.90 27.19
C ARG A 110 -4.14 7.29 26.54
N PRO A 111 -3.62 7.41 25.31
CA PRO A 111 -3.60 8.69 24.60
C PRO A 111 -5.01 9.26 24.44
N ALA A 112 -5.17 10.55 24.75
CA ALA A 112 -6.45 11.25 24.67
C ALA A 112 -6.78 11.63 23.22
N ILE A 113 -7.23 10.63 22.44
CA ILE A 113 -7.63 10.80 21.05
C ILE A 113 -9.14 10.57 20.96
N ASP A 114 -9.81 11.49 20.26
CA ASP A 114 -11.24 11.49 20.00
C ASP A 114 -11.50 10.94 18.58
N CYS A 115 -12.26 9.85 18.50
CA CYS A 115 -12.62 9.13 17.28
C CYS A 115 -14.01 9.51 16.72
N THR A 116 -14.78 10.39 17.38
CA THR A 116 -15.96 11.02 16.74
C THR A 116 -15.53 11.81 15.52
N LEU A 117 -16.41 12.00 14.52
CA LEU A 117 -16.08 12.79 13.33
C LEU A 117 -16.69 14.19 13.40
N SER A 118 -15.87 15.22 13.13
CA SER A 118 -16.29 16.62 13.11
C SER A 118 -15.55 17.43 12.03
N SER A 119 -16.27 18.19 11.22
CA SER A 119 -15.68 19.11 10.24
C SER A 119 -14.93 20.29 10.85
N SER A 120 -15.19 20.65 12.11
CA SER A 120 -14.47 21.73 12.79
C SER A 120 -13.09 21.28 13.30
N ARG A 121 -12.90 19.97 13.56
CA ARG A 121 -11.63 19.41 14.02
C ARG A 121 -10.68 19.20 12.84
N LYS A 122 -9.37 19.34 13.07
CA LYS A 122 -8.32 19.07 12.08
C LYS A 122 -7.69 17.68 12.33
N PRO A 123 -7.25 16.97 11.26
CA PRO A 123 -7.43 17.31 9.84
C PRO A 123 -8.90 17.19 9.41
N SER A 124 -9.31 17.97 8.41
CA SER A 124 -10.68 18.02 7.88
C SER A 124 -10.67 17.89 6.35
N HIS A 125 -11.69 17.28 5.76
CA HIS A 125 -11.88 17.24 4.30
C HIS A 125 -13.17 17.96 3.89
N PRO A 126 -13.25 18.64 2.73
CA PRO A 126 -14.50 19.25 2.26
C PRO A 126 -15.67 18.25 2.15
N LEU A 127 -15.38 17.01 1.77
CA LEU A 127 -16.37 15.92 1.67
C LEU A 127 -16.75 15.28 3.03
N LEU A 128 -16.20 15.73 4.17
CA LEU A 128 -16.36 15.03 5.45
C LEU A 128 -17.82 15.05 5.95
N ASN A 129 -18.53 16.19 5.83
CA ASN A 129 -19.92 16.29 6.30
C ASN A 129 -20.89 15.50 5.43
N SER A 130 -20.73 15.57 4.11
CA SER A 130 -21.56 14.79 3.19
C SER A 130 -21.27 13.28 3.30
N PHE A 131 -20.01 12.90 3.54
CA PHE A 131 -19.63 11.52 3.91
C PHE A 131 -20.35 11.04 5.17
N ILE A 132 -20.32 11.80 6.27
CA ILE A 132 -21.00 11.44 7.53
C ILE A 132 -22.51 11.24 7.29
N SER A 133 -23.15 12.19 6.60
CA SER A 133 -24.58 12.11 6.27
C SER A 133 -24.90 10.89 5.39
N HIS A 134 -24.04 10.59 4.41
CA HIS A 134 -24.24 9.48 3.48
C HIS A 134 -24.01 8.11 4.13
N MET A 135 -23.07 8.00 5.09
CA MET A 135 -22.85 6.77 5.85
C MET A 135 -24.04 6.40 6.75
N GLY A 136 -24.84 7.38 7.18
CA GLY A 136 -26.11 7.15 7.87
C GLY A 136 -27.13 6.36 7.06
N GLN A 137 -27.02 6.37 5.72
CA GLN A 137 -27.89 5.63 4.79
C GLN A 137 -27.39 4.20 4.51
N GLY A 138 -26.24 3.79 5.07
CA GLY A 138 -25.58 2.52 4.79
C GLY A 138 -26.38 1.25 5.09
N GLY A 139 -27.51 1.35 5.81
CA GLY A 139 -28.48 0.25 5.96
C GLY A 139 -29.15 -0.19 4.66
N GLN A 140 -29.13 0.64 3.61
CA GLN A 140 -29.66 0.31 2.28
C GLN A 140 -28.69 -0.53 1.42
N GLY A 141 -27.44 -0.69 1.85
CA GLY A 141 -26.42 -1.48 1.13
C GLY A 141 -26.54 -2.98 1.35
N HIS A 142 -25.98 -3.77 0.43
CA HIS A 142 -25.85 -5.22 0.59
C HIS A 142 -24.53 -5.57 1.28
N TRP A 143 -24.62 -6.29 2.41
CA TRP A 143 -23.50 -6.60 3.29
C TRP A 143 -23.33 -8.11 3.48
N GLU A 144 -22.16 -8.65 3.13
CA GLU A 144 -21.82 -10.04 3.49
C GLU A 144 -21.51 -10.16 4.99
N SER A 145 -21.91 -11.27 5.61
CA SER A 145 -21.68 -11.51 7.04
C SER A 145 -20.17 -11.60 7.37
N PRO A 146 -19.68 -10.97 8.47
CA PRO A 146 -20.44 -10.28 9.53
C PRO A 146 -20.54 -8.74 9.34
N LEU A 147 -20.23 -8.21 8.15
CA LEU A 147 -20.09 -6.76 7.91
C LEU A 147 -21.36 -5.95 8.17
N SER A 148 -22.54 -6.57 8.15
CA SER A 148 -23.81 -5.93 8.52
C SER A 148 -23.79 -5.34 9.94
N SER A 149 -23.10 -6.00 10.88
CA SER A 149 -22.98 -5.60 12.29
C SER A 149 -21.91 -4.54 12.58
N VAL A 150 -21.04 -4.22 11.61
CA VAL A 150 -19.86 -3.37 11.84
C VAL A 150 -20.22 -1.88 11.63
N PRO A 151 -19.89 -0.97 12.57
CA PRO A 151 -20.19 0.46 12.45
C PRO A 151 -19.58 1.11 11.19
N ARG A 152 -20.38 1.90 10.47
CA ARG A 152 -19.97 2.59 9.23
C ARG A 152 -19.05 3.78 9.46
N LEU A 153 -19.02 4.32 10.68
CA LEU A 153 -18.18 5.43 11.12
C LEU A 153 -17.54 5.09 12.49
N PRO A 154 -16.35 5.62 12.81
CA PRO A 154 -15.86 5.70 14.19
C PRO A 154 -16.68 6.75 14.96
N ASN A 155 -16.89 6.55 16.27
CA ASN A 155 -17.79 7.41 17.05
C ASN A 155 -17.52 7.47 18.57
N HIS A 156 -16.37 7.02 19.05
CA HIS A 156 -16.04 7.13 20.48
C HIS A 156 -15.25 8.41 20.78
N SER A 157 -15.70 9.21 21.74
CA SER A 157 -15.00 10.42 22.20
C SER A 157 -13.68 10.13 22.92
N ALA A 158 -13.50 8.90 23.39
CA ALA A 158 -12.22 8.31 23.71
C ALA A 158 -12.08 7.02 22.87
N CYS A 159 -11.18 7.04 21.88
CA CYS A 159 -11.00 5.94 20.92
C CYS A 159 -10.79 4.57 21.57
N GLU A 160 -11.35 3.53 20.94
CA GLU A 160 -11.05 2.14 21.27
C GLU A 160 -9.77 1.60 20.60
N MET A 161 -9.25 0.48 21.13
CA MET A 161 -8.02 -0.16 20.63
C MET A 161 -8.15 -0.54 19.15
N GLY A 162 -7.39 0.11 18.28
CA GLY A 162 -7.42 -0.11 16.83
C GLY A 162 -8.62 0.50 16.09
N GLU A 163 -9.35 1.43 16.69
CA GLU A 163 -10.39 2.26 16.03
C GLU A 163 -9.76 3.23 15.00
N LEU A 164 -10.45 3.49 13.90
CA LEU A 164 -10.01 4.44 12.88
C LEU A 164 -10.21 5.87 13.40
N THR A 165 -9.22 6.74 13.22
CA THR A 165 -9.35 8.15 13.63
C THR A 165 -9.95 9.00 12.49
N GLN A 166 -10.30 10.25 12.79
CA GLN A 166 -10.64 11.22 11.74
C GLN A 166 -9.51 11.45 10.75
N THR A 167 -8.23 11.35 11.16
CA THR A 167 -7.09 11.38 10.25
C THR A 167 -7.18 10.24 9.24
N GLY A 168 -7.50 9.02 9.68
CA GLY A 168 -7.69 7.87 8.80
C GLY A 168 -8.85 8.01 7.82
N VAL A 169 -9.96 8.61 8.25
CA VAL A 169 -11.09 8.94 7.36
C VAL A 169 -10.69 10.00 6.32
N VAL A 170 -10.03 11.08 6.74
CA VAL A 170 -9.63 12.17 5.84
C VAL A 170 -8.57 11.73 4.81
N GLN A 171 -7.61 10.88 5.22
CA GLN A 171 -6.66 10.26 4.29
C GLN A 171 -7.36 9.50 3.16
N HIS A 172 -8.41 8.74 3.48
CA HIS A 172 -9.13 7.96 2.48
C HIS A 172 -10.11 8.77 1.63
N LEU A 173 -10.80 9.77 2.21
CA LEU A 173 -11.54 10.75 1.43
C LEU A 173 -10.65 11.46 0.40
N ARG A 174 -9.40 11.77 0.78
CA ARG A 174 -8.40 12.39 -0.10
C ARG A 174 -7.93 11.44 -1.21
N ASN A 175 -7.57 10.20 -0.87
CA ASN A 175 -7.22 9.15 -1.83
C ASN A 175 -8.35 8.94 -2.87
N GLY A 176 -9.60 8.84 -2.40
CA GLY A 176 -10.76 8.67 -3.26
C GLY A 176 -10.96 9.85 -4.21
N GLN A 177 -10.93 11.08 -3.69
CA GLN A 177 -11.07 12.29 -4.51
C GLN A 177 -9.96 12.44 -5.56
N LEU A 178 -8.73 12.08 -5.19
CA LEU A 178 -7.57 12.10 -6.09
C LEU A 178 -7.78 11.11 -7.26
N LEU A 179 -8.20 9.87 -6.99
CA LEU A 179 -8.53 8.90 -8.04
C LEU A 179 -9.82 9.26 -8.82
N HIS A 180 -10.78 9.97 -8.22
CA HIS A 180 -11.95 10.48 -8.93
C HIS A 180 -11.52 11.42 -10.05
N HIS A 181 -10.69 12.42 -9.73
CA HIS A 181 -10.18 13.36 -10.73
C HIS A 181 -9.32 12.67 -11.80
N ALA A 182 -8.43 11.76 -11.39
CA ALA A 182 -7.58 11.00 -12.31
C ALA A 182 -8.37 10.18 -13.35
N TYR A 183 -9.48 9.55 -12.95
CA TYR A 183 -10.23 8.63 -13.81
C TYR A 183 -11.51 9.21 -14.45
N LYS A 184 -11.98 10.39 -14.02
CA LYS A 184 -13.17 11.05 -14.58
C LYS A 184 -13.09 11.25 -16.09
N HIS A 185 -11.94 11.71 -16.60
CA HIS A 185 -11.73 11.96 -18.03
C HIS A 185 -11.72 10.68 -18.89
N HIS A 186 -11.45 9.52 -18.27
CA HIS A 186 -11.43 8.22 -18.94
C HIS A 186 -12.79 7.54 -19.06
N ASN A 187 -13.84 8.10 -18.44
CA ASN A 187 -15.16 7.47 -18.34
C ASN A 187 -15.13 6.03 -17.77
N LEU A 188 -14.21 5.76 -16.83
CA LEU A 188 -13.99 4.45 -16.22
C LEU A 188 -15.28 3.84 -15.66
N LEU A 189 -16.11 4.67 -15.04
CA LEU A 189 -17.48 4.35 -14.65
C LEU A 189 -18.43 5.34 -15.34
N PRO A 190 -19.51 4.88 -16.00
CA PRO A 190 -20.53 5.77 -16.53
C PRO A 190 -21.34 6.39 -15.38
N PRO A 191 -21.97 7.58 -15.57
CA PRO A 191 -22.78 8.23 -14.54
C PRO A 191 -23.90 7.34 -13.97
N LYS A 192 -24.44 6.41 -14.79
CA LYS A 192 -25.38 5.37 -14.38
C LYS A 192 -24.71 3.99 -14.44
N TRP A 193 -23.76 3.73 -13.54
CA TRP A 193 -23.11 2.43 -13.41
C TRP A 193 -24.05 1.34 -12.88
N SER A 194 -23.73 0.08 -13.21
CA SER A 194 -24.43 -1.13 -12.78
C SER A 194 -23.71 -1.79 -11.59
N PRO A 195 -24.43 -2.50 -10.68
CA PRO A 195 -23.82 -3.22 -9.55
C PRO A 195 -22.67 -4.17 -9.90
N ARG A 196 -22.58 -4.65 -11.16
CA ARG A 196 -21.50 -5.53 -11.62
C ARG A 196 -20.19 -4.80 -11.93
N GLN A 197 -20.25 -3.49 -12.15
CA GLN A 197 -19.08 -2.67 -12.52
C GLN A 197 -18.20 -2.27 -11.34
N VAL A 198 -18.74 -2.36 -10.11
CA VAL A 198 -18.10 -1.92 -8.86
C VAL A 198 -18.02 -3.10 -7.89
N TRP A 199 -16.81 -3.60 -7.65
CA TRP A 199 -16.54 -4.62 -6.64
C TRP A 199 -15.89 -3.99 -5.42
N VAL A 200 -16.50 -4.13 -4.24
CA VAL A 200 -15.90 -3.69 -2.97
C VAL A 200 -15.78 -4.87 -2.02
N GLU A 201 -14.58 -5.07 -1.47
CA GLU A 201 -14.28 -6.11 -0.50
C GLU A 201 -13.42 -5.60 0.66
N THR A 202 -13.64 -6.12 1.87
CA THR A 202 -12.87 -5.73 3.05
C THR A 202 -12.85 -6.83 4.10
N THR A 203 -11.84 -6.81 4.98
CA THR A 203 -11.83 -7.69 6.16
C THR A 203 -12.85 -7.24 7.20
N GLY A 204 -13.27 -8.15 8.09
CA GLY A 204 -14.21 -7.86 9.18
C GLY A 204 -13.72 -6.93 10.30
N LYS A 205 -12.80 -5.98 10.04
CA LYS A 205 -12.36 -4.96 11.01
C LYS A 205 -13.00 -3.61 10.68
N SER A 206 -13.56 -2.94 11.69
CA SER A 206 -14.18 -1.61 11.56
C SER A 206 -13.31 -0.64 10.77
N ARG A 207 -12.04 -0.49 11.15
CA ARG A 207 -11.10 0.39 10.46
C ARG A 207 -10.87 0.10 8.98
N THR A 208 -10.91 -1.16 8.51
CA THR A 208 -10.74 -1.46 7.07
C THR A 208 -12.02 -1.14 6.32
N LEU A 209 -13.18 -1.52 6.86
CA LEU A 209 -14.47 -1.15 6.31
C LEU A 209 -14.62 0.37 6.19
N GLN A 210 -14.42 1.10 7.29
CA GLN A 210 -14.56 2.56 7.37
C GLN A 210 -13.59 3.27 6.42
N SER A 211 -12.34 2.79 6.31
CA SER A 211 -11.37 3.27 5.32
C SER A 211 -11.84 3.04 3.88
N GLY A 212 -12.41 1.86 3.59
CA GLY A 212 -12.94 1.52 2.26
C GLY A 212 -14.14 2.38 1.88
N LEU A 213 -15.03 2.66 2.83
CA LEU A 213 -16.17 3.54 2.62
C LEU A 213 -15.77 5.01 2.44
N ALA A 214 -14.81 5.51 3.22
CA ALA A 214 -14.25 6.85 3.04
C ALA A 214 -13.56 6.99 1.68
N PHE A 215 -12.81 5.98 1.24
CA PHE A 215 -12.23 5.95 -0.11
C PHE A 215 -13.32 5.96 -1.17
N LEU A 216 -14.30 5.05 -1.07
CA LEU A 216 -15.36 4.89 -2.06
C LEU A 216 -16.19 6.16 -2.21
N TYR A 217 -16.52 6.84 -1.12
CA TYR A 217 -17.25 8.10 -1.15
C TYR A 217 -16.43 9.26 -1.75
N GLY A 218 -15.11 9.30 -1.50
CA GLY A 218 -14.22 10.22 -2.22
C GLY A 218 -14.17 9.92 -3.72
N PHE A 219 -14.24 8.64 -4.11
CA PHE A 219 -14.09 8.19 -5.50
C PHE A 219 -15.39 8.29 -6.33
N ILE A 220 -16.54 8.00 -5.71
CA ILE A 220 -17.89 8.09 -6.28
C ILE A 220 -18.77 8.78 -5.24
N PRO A 221 -18.76 10.12 -5.15
CA PRO A 221 -19.64 10.83 -4.22
C PRO A 221 -21.11 10.47 -4.46
N ASP A 222 -21.85 10.37 -3.36
CA ASP A 222 -23.31 10.13 -3.32
C ASP A 222 -23.75 8.89 -4.13
N PHE A 223 -22.97 7.81 -4.03
CA PHE A 223 -23.24 6.55 -4.69
C PHE A 223 -24.57 5.91 -4.22
N ASP A 224 -25.26 5.21 -5.12
CA ASP A 224 -26.49 4.51 -4.78
C ASP A 224 -26.20 3.26 -3.92
N TRP A 225 -26.60 3.31 -2.64
CA TRP A 225 -26.41 2.21 -1.70
C TRP A 225 -27.05 0.90 -2.16
N SER A 226 -28.21 0.94 -2.81
CA SER A 226 -28.92 -0.26 -3.27
C SER A 226 -28.15 -1.04 -4.36
N LYS A 227 -27.17 -0.39 -5.00
CA LYS A 227 -26.26 -1.02 -5.97
C LYS A 227 -24.97 -1.54 -5.34
N LEU A 228 -24.64 -1.14 -4.11
CA LEU A 228 -23.38 -1.49 -3.48
C LEU A 228 -23.49 -2.84 -2.76
N THR A 229 -22.65 -3.79 -3.16
CA THR A 229 -22.39 -5.01 -2.39
C THR A 229 -20.98 -4.97 -1.81
N VAL A 230 -20.86 -4.94 -0.48
CA VAL A 230 -19.58 -4.99 0.24
C VAL A 230 -19.33 -6.39 0.76
N ARG A 231 -18.22 -6.98 0.30
CA ARG A 231 -17.90 -8.40 0.48
C ARG A 231 -16.89 -8.64 1.58
N HIS A 232 -17.05 -9.74 2.30
CA HIS A 232 -16.25 -10.05 3.48
C HIS A 232 -15.07 -10.96 3.14
N GLN A 233 -13.86 -10.43 3.35
CA GLN A 233 -12.62 -11.17 3.25
C GLN A 233 -12.20 -11.66 4.63
N TRP A 234 -12.60 -12.91 4.94
CA TRP A 234 -12.35 -13.57 6.23
C TRP A 234 -10.85 -13.77 6.54
N SER A 235 -10.01 -13.80 5.51
CA SER A 235 -8.55 -13.91 5.62
C SER A 235 -7.88 -12.60 5.24
N THR A 236 -6.90 -12.16 6.03
CA THR A 236 -6.03 -11.02 5.70
C THR A 236 -5.17 -11.25 4.47
N LEU A 237 -5.08 -12.49 3.96
CA LEU A 237 -4.41 -12.82 2.70
C LEU A 237 -5.34 -12.72 1.48
N PHE A 238 -6.62 -12.41 1.67
CA PHE A 238 -7.62 -12.30 0.59
C PHE A 238 -7.64 -13.57 -0.29
N CYS A 239 -7.44 -14.75 0.31
CA CYS A 239 -7.14 -15.98 -0.43
C CYS A 239 -8.37 -16.77 -0.93
N GLY A 240 -9.58 -16.41 -0.49
CA GLY A 240 -10.82 -17.06 -0.94
C GLY A 240 -10.86 -18.55 -0.59
N SER A 241 -11.10 -19.42 -1.57
CA SER A 241 -11.01 -20.87 -1.40
C SER A 241 -9.58 -21.41 -1.45
N ALA A 242 -8.62 -20.67 -2.04
CA ALA A 242 -7.22 -21.06 -2.18
C ALA A 242 -6.37 -20.61 -0.98
N CYS A 243 -6.89 -20.79 0.24
CA CYS A 243 -6.20 -20.38 1.48
C CYS A 243 -5.30 -21.46 2.08
N ASP A 244 -5.53 -22.74 1.77
CA ASP A 244 -4.66 -23.82 2.22
C ASP A 244 -3.39 -23.87 1.39
N CYS A 245 -2.25 -23.88 2.07
CA CYS A 245 -0.91 -23.88 1.49
C CYS A 245 0.14 -24.15 2.60
N PRO A 246 0.47 -25.41 2.90
CA PRO A 246 1.40 -25.76 3.97
C PRO A 246 2.80 -25.13 3.83
N ALA A 247 3.38 -25.14 2.62
CA ALA A 247 4.72 -24.60 2.39
C ALA A 247 4.84 -23.08 2.65
N ARG A 248 3.77 -22.31 2.41
CA ARG A 248 3.70 -20.87 2.77
C ARG A 248 3.90 -20.69 4.28
N ASN A 249 3.22 -21.48 5.10
CA ASN A 249 3.30 -21.36 6.55
C ASN A 249 4.72 -21.71 7.06
N ARG A 250 5.39 -22.69 6.44
CA ARG A 250 6.78 -23.01 6.75
C ARG A 250 7.74 -21.83 6.51
N TYR A 251 7.69 -21.18 5.35
CA TYR A 251 8.55 -20.01 5.11
C TYR A 251 8.24 -18.83 6.05
N LEU A 252 6.98 -18.68 6.47
CA LEU A 252 6.61 -17.72 7.50
C LEU A 252 7.28 -18.05 8.84
N GLU A 253 7.22 -19.30 9.30
CA GLU A 253 7.88 -19.71 10.54
C GLU A 253 9.42 -19.57 10.48
N GLU A 254 10.02 -19.83 9.32
CA GLU A 254 11.46 -19.63 9.08
C GLU A 254 11.83 -18.13 9.13
N GLU A 255 11.02 -17.25 8.51
CA GLU A 255 11.16 -15.79 8.58
C GLU A 255 10.99 -15.26 10.01
N GLN A 256 10.00 -15.76 10.77
CA GLN A 256 9.79 -15.38 12.17
C GLN A 256 10.99 -15.78 13.05
N LYS A 257 11.58 -16.97 12.83
CA LYS A 257 12.80 -17.40 13.52
C LYS A 257 14.00 -16.53 13.15
N ARG A 258 14.12 -16.09 11.89
CA ARG A 258 15.16 -15.16 11.41
C ARG A 258 15.03 -13.79 12.12
N GLN A 259 13.88 -13.16 12.02
CA GLN A 259 13.57 -11.88 12.66
C GLN A 259 13.83 -11.92 14.18
N TYR A 260 13.39 -13.00 14.85
CA TYR A 260 13.62 -13.18 16.28
C TYR A 260 15.12 -13.19 16.62
N ARG A 261 15.95 -13.94 15.86
CA ARG A 261 17.41 -14.03 16.08
C ARG A 261 18.10 -12.67 15.97
N ILE A 262 17.76 -11.88 14.96
CA ILE A 262 18.30 -10.52 14.77
C ILE A 262 17.92 -9.64 15.95
N ARG A 263 16.63 -9.61 16.29
CA ARG A 263 16.12 -8.80 17.41
C ARG A 263 16.82 -9.12 18.74
N VAL A 264 17.11 -10.39 19.04
CA VAL A 264 17.81 -10.76 20.29
C VAL A 264 19.33 -10.62 20.23
N SER A 265 19.92 -10.50 19.04
CA SER A 265 21.35 -10.19 18.89
C SER A 265 21.68 -8.70 19.07
N ASP A 266 20.68 -7.82 18.99
CA ASP A 266 20.83 -6.38 19.12
C ASP A 266 20.94 -5.94 20.60
N THR A 267 22.18 -5.81 21.06
CA THR A 267 22.47 -5.41 22.46
C THR A 267 22.03 -3.98 22.80
N GLU A 268 21.88 -3.10 21.81
CA GLU A 268 21.41 -1.72 22.01
C GLU A 268 19.88 -1.69 22.19
N LEU A 269 19.16 -2.47 21.38
CA LEU A 269 17.73 -2.68 21.54
C LEU A 269 17.40 -3.30 22.90
N GLU A 270 18.13 -4.35 23.33
CA GLU A 270 17.85 -5.00 24.62
C GLU A 270 18.09 -4.03 25.79
N LYS A 271 19.20 -3.28 25.79
CA LYS A 271 19.45 -2.20 26.77
C LYS A 271 18.33 -1.16 26.77
N THR A 272 17.84 -0.79 25.59
CA THR A 272 16.73 0.16 25.44
C THR A 272 15.43 -0.40 26.01
N TYR A 273 15.07 -1.65 25.75
CA TYR A 273 13.88 -2.28 26.34
C TYR A 273 13.97 -2.41 27.87
N VAL A 274 15.15 -2.69 28.42
CA VAL A 274 15.40 -2.68 29.88
C VAL A 274 15.23 -1.26 30.45
N ASP A 275 15.73 -0.24 29.77
CA ASP A 275 15.60 1.16 30.22
C ASP A 275 14.16 1.69 30.14
N MET A 276 13.44 1.34 29.07
CA MET A 276 11.99 1.60 28.96
C MET A 276 11.21 0.88 30.08
N ALA A 277 11.56 -0.37 30.38
CA ALA A 277 10.93 -1.13 31.46
C ALA A 277 11.16 -0.49 32.83
N ARG A 278 12.40 -0.04 33.10
CA ARG A 278 12.77 0.74 34.29
C ARG A 278 11.98 2.05 34.39
N THR A 279 11.95 2.83 33.32
CA THR A 279 11.22 4.12 33.22
C THR A 279 9.74 3.96 33.58
N LEU A 280 9.13 2.88 33.09
CA LEU A 280 7.72 2.55 33.31
C LEU A 280 7.44 1.82 34.64
N GLY A 281 8.48 1.43 35.38
CA GLY A 281 8.37 0.60 36.59
C GLY A 281 7.75 -0.78 36.33
N VAL A 282 8.08 -1.43 35.22
CA VAL A 282 7.59 -2.77 34.82
C VAL A 282 8.74 -3.74 34.56
N LEU A 283 8.43 -5.03 34.45
CA LEU A 283 9.42 -6.03 34.05
C LEU A 283 9.57 -6.04 32.52
N THR A 284 10.79 -6.20 32.00
CA THR A 284 11.06 -6.21 30.54
C THR A 284 10.18 -7.21 29.77
N ARG A 285 9.89 -8.37 30.36
CA ARG A 285 8.96 -9.39 29.80
C ARG A 285 7.51 -8.93 29.59
N GLN A 286 7.11 -7.80 30.18
CA GLN A 286 5.79 -7.17 29.98
C GLN A 286 5.79 -6.21 28.78
N LEU A 287 6.96 -5.74 28.31
CA LEU A 287 7.12 -4.96 27.09
C LEU A 287 7.39 -5.87 25.88
N ARG A 288 6.32 -6.47 25.34
CA ARG A 288 6.42 -7.19 24.06
C ARG A 288 6.80 -6.22 22.93
N ALA A 289 7.52 -6.71 21.92
CA ALA A 289 8.04 -5.90 20.82
C ALA A 289 7.00 -4.98 20.13
N ALA A 290 5.77 -5.47 19.97
CA ALA A 290 4.69 -4.74 19.33
C ALA A 290 4.10 -3.59 20.20
N ASN A 291 4.26 -3.62 21.53
CA ASN A 291 3.64 -2.63 22.41
C ASN A 291 4.27 -1.23 22.28
N PRO A 292 5.61 -1.06 22.34
CA PRO A 292 6.20 0.26 22.16
C PRO A 292 5.97 0.82 20.76
N ILE A 293 6.27 0.06 19.71
CA ILE A 293 6.27 0.56 18.33
C ILE A 293 4.89 1.07 17.88
N ASP A 294 3.81 0.29 18.08
CA ASP A 294 2.46 0.67 17.64
C ASP A 294 1.92 1.87 18.45
N SER A 295 2.20 1.92 19.75
CA SER A 295 1.81 3.04 20.61
C SER A 295 2.62 4.30 20.32
N LEU A 296 3.96 4.21 20.19
CA LEU A 296 4.83 5.35 19.94
C LEU A 296 4.62 5.93 18.53
N LEU A 297 4.34 5.09 17.52
CA LEU A 297 3.91 5.56 16.19
C LEU A 297 2.61 6.35 16.28
N CYS A 298 1.59 5.88 17.02
CA CYS A 298 0.36 6.65 17.18
C CYS A 298 0.64 8.01 17.86
N HIS A 299 1.44 8.03 18.93
CA HIS A 299 1.78 9.29 19.59
C HIS A 299 2.53 10.26 18.64
N LEU A 300 3.46 9.76 17.84
CA LEU A 300 4.16 10.52 16.80
C LEU A 300 3.17 11.09 15.76
N CYS A 301 2.30 10.25 15.20
CA CYS A 301 1.36 10.65 14.14
C CYS A 301 0.30 11.65 14.61
N HIS A 302 -0.07 11.62 15.90
CA HIS A 302 -0.98 12.57 16.52
C HIS A 302 -0.30 13.81 17.11
N GLY A 303 1.04 13.89 17.09
CA GLY A 303 1.80 15.02 17.66
C GLY A 303 1.66 15.15 19.19
N ILE A 304 1.38 14.04 19.88
CA ILE A 304 1.19 14.01 21.34
C ILE A 304 2.44 13.45 22.04
N SER A 305 2.74 13.98 23.24
CA SER A 305 3.89 13.54 24.04
C SER A 305 3.87 12.02 24.26
N PHE A 306 5.04 11.38 24.16
CA PHE A 306 5.18 9.93 24.35
C PHE A 306 4.70 9.47 25.74
N PRO A 307 4.27 8.20 25.89
CA PRO A 307 3.68 7.71 27.14
C PRO A 307 4.59 7.89 28.35
N CYS A 308 3.99 8.36 29.46
CA CYS A 308 4.66 8.56 30.74
C CYS A 308 3.95 7.80 31.87
N VAL A 309 4.70 7.53 32.93
CA VAL A 309 4.18 7.16 34.25
C VAL A 309 4.56 8.25 35.27
N PRO A 310 3.72 8.56 36.27
CA PRO A 310 4.11 9.46 37.36
C PRO A 310 5.29 8.87 38.13
N VAL A 311 6.12 9.74 38.71
CA VAL A 311 7.23 9.33 39.60
C VAL A 311 6.63 8.68 40.84
N GLY A 312 6.91 7.40 41.05
CA GLY A 312 6.48 6.66 42.22
C GLY A 312 7.40 6.86 43.43
N GLU A 313 6.99 6.34 44.59
CA GLU A 313 7.75 6.42 45.86
C GLU A 313 9.17 5.84 45.77
N SER A 314 9.41 4.90 44.86
CA SER A 314 10.73 4.31 44.58
C SER A 314 11.64 5.19 43.71
N GLY A 315 11.24 6.43 43.39
CA GLY A 315 11.95 7.33 42.47
C GLY A 315 11.85 6.93 40.99
N ALA A 316 11.25 5.77 40.68
CA ALA A 316 11.03 5.33 39.31
C ALA A 316 9.82 6.03 38.68
N GLY A 317 10.05 6.71 37.56
CA GLY A 317 9.01 7.23 36.68
C GLY A 317 9.59 8.14 35.61
N GLY A 318 8.73 8.64 34.71
CA GLY A 318 9.16 9.46 33.58
C GLY A 318 8.41 9.12 32.29
N CYS A 319 8.90 9.67 31.19
CA CYS A 319 8.34 9.51 29.85
C CYS A 319 9.26 8.68 28.96
N LEU A 320 8.69 7.89 28.06
CA LEU A 320 9.44 7.27 26.98
C LEU A 320 9.96 8.36 26.02
N THR A 321 11.12 8.15 25.40
CA THR A 321 11.85 9.21 24.67
C THR A 321 11.95 8.96 23.17
N MET A 322 12.19 10.03 22.41
CA MET A 322 12.46 9.94 20.96
C MET A 322 13.75 9.13 20.68
N ALA A 323 14.74 9.17 21.58
CA ALA A 323 15.95 8.35 21.47
C ALA A 323 15.64 6.84 21.60
N GLN A 324 14.86 6.44 22.61
CA GLN A 324 14.40 5.04 22.74
C GLN A 324 13.61 4.58 21.50
N PHE A 325 12.78 5.45 20.93
CA PHE A 325 12.08 5.17 19.67
C PHE A 325 13.04 5.05 18.49
N ALA A 326 14.02 5.94 18.35
CA ALA A 326 15.03 5.90 17.30
C ALA A 326 15.82 4.58 17.28
N VAL A 327 16.18 4.02 18.44
CA VAL A 327 16.84 2.70 18.54
C VAL A 327 15.95 1.57 18.00
N ILE A 328 14.65 1.59 18.31
CA ILE A 328 13.66 0.64 17.77
C ILE A 328 13.53 0.81 16.26
N ARG A 329 13.49 2.05 15.77
CA ARG A 329 13.43 2.37 14.34
C ARG A 329 14.65 1.89 13.57
N ARG A 330 15.86 2.10 14.10
CA ARG A 330 17.14 1.64 13.54
C ARG A 330 17.18 0.11 13.44
N GLN A 331 16.82 -0.62 14.50
CA GLN A 331 16.75 -2.09 14.46
C GLN A 331 15.78 -2.61 13.39
N GLN A 332 14.68 -1.89 13.16
CA GLN A 332 13.71 -2.25 12.13
C GLN A 332 14.32 -2.08 10.73
N LEU A 333 15.02 -0.97 10.47
CA LEU A 333 15.77 -0.77 9.21
C LEU A 333 16.75 -1.92 8.94
N ASP A 334 17.46 -2.40 9.96
CA ASP A 334 18.40 -3.52 9.84
C ASP A 334 17.68 -4.85 9.55
N ASP A 335 16.56 -5.13 10.24
CA ASP A 335 15.72 -6.32 10.01
C ASP A 335 15.24 -6.39 8.55
N GLU A 336 14.88 -5.25 7.95
CA GLU A 336 14.43 -5.15 6.56
C GLU A 336 15.50 -5.44 5.52
N VAL A 337 16.73 -4.99 5.78
CA VAL A 337 17.89 -5.22 4.91
C VAL A 337 18.16 -6.72 4.87
N ASP A 338 18.30 -7.35 6.03
CA ASP A 338 18.55 -8.79 6.11
C ASP A 338 17.35 -9.62 5.62
N ARG A 339 16.10 -9.15 5.81
CA ARG A 339 14.89 -9.82 5.29
C ARG A 339 14.91 -9.91 3.76
N ARG A 340 15.31 -8.82 3.10
CA ARG A 340 15.48 -8.75 1.64
C ARG A 340 16.62 -9.66 1.16
N GLN A 341 17.68 -9.80 1.96
CA GLN A 341 18.80 -10.71 1.65
C GLN A 341 18.40 -12.19 1.83
N ALA A 342 17.69 -12.54 2.90
CA ALA A 342 17.29 -13.90 3.22
C ALA A 342 16.21 -14.48 2.29
N LYS A 343 15.38 -13.62 1.68
CA LYS A 343 14.29 -13.97 0.74
C LYS A 343 13.21 -14.92 1.29
N LEU A 344 13.24 -15.31 2.55
CA LEU A 344 12.23 -16.17 3.19
C LEU A 344 10.84 -15.51 3.13
N TYR A 345 10.75 -14.24 3.54
CA TYR A 345 9.53 -13.46 3.39
C TYR A 345 9.03 -13.36 1.94
N HIS A 346 9.92 -13.25 0.94
CA HIS A 346 9.52 -13.20 -0.46
C HIS A 346 8.92 -14.54 -0.94
N LYS A 347 9.53 -15.68 -0.56
CA LYS A 347 8.97 -17.02 -0.83
C LYS A 347 7.60 -17.21 -0.18
N TYR A 348 7.42 -16.76 1.06
CA TYR A 348 6.12 -16.68 1.73
C TYR A 348 5.13 -15.81 0.93
N ALA A 349 5.54 -14.60 0.54
CA ALA A 349 4.70 -13.59 -0.09
C ALA A 349 4.11 -14.05 -1.43
N ILE A 350 4.93 -14.69 -2.27
CA ILE A 350 4.52 -15.27 -3.56
C ILE A 350 3.32 -16.23 -3.36
N MET A 351 3.42 -17.18 -2.43
CA MET A 351 2.34 -18.13 -2.16
C MET A 351 1.17 -17.55 -1.35
N ALA A 352 1.44 -16.55 -0.51
CA ALA A 352 0.40 -15.85 0.23
C ALA A 352 -0.51 -15.03 -0.70
N MET A 353 0.06 -14.40 -1.73
CA MET A 353 -0.61 -13.40 -2.58
C MET A 353 -1.02 -13.90 -3.96
N TYR A 354 -0.54 -15.07 -4.40
CA TYR A 354 -1.01 -15.69 -5.64
C TYR A 354 -2.54 -15.71 -5.76
N PRO A 355 -3.34 -16.13 -4.75
CA PRO A 355 -4.80 -16.15 -4.90
C PRO A 355 -5.42 -14.78 -5.22
N TYR A 356 -4.88 -13.69 -4.66
CA TYR A 356 -5.34 -12.32 -4.96
C TYR A 356 -4.88 -11.87 -6.35
N LEU A 357 -3.61 -12.10 -6.69
CA LEU A 357 -3.04 -11.77 -8.00
C LEU A 357 -3.74 -12.55 -9.13
N ASN A 358 -4.08 -13.82 -8.91
CA ASN A 358 -4.81 -14.66 -9.86
C ASN A 358 -6.25 -14.18 -10.09
N ARG A 359 -6.96 -13.75 -9.03
CA ARG A 359 -8.27 -13.09 -9.21
C ARG A 359 -8.14 -11.77 -9.97
N THR A 360 -7.12 -10.98 -9.67
CA THR A 360 -6.84 -9.70 -10.34
C THR A 360 -6.57 -9.90 -11.84
N ALA A 361 -5.67 -10.83 -12.19
CA ALA A 361 -5.40 -11.24 -13.56
C ALA A 361 -6.66 -11.75 -14.27
N THR A 362 -7.45 -12.61 -13.62
CA THR A 362 -8.72 -13.12 -14.17
C THR A 362 -9.72 -12.01 -14.46
N LYS A 363 -9.87 -11.01 -13.55
CA LYS A 363 -10.73 -9.84 -13.78
C LYS A 363 -10.28 -9.02 -14.98
N MET A 364 -8.98 -8.69 -15.06
CA MET A 364 -8.40 -7.99 -16.22
C MET A 364 -8.65 -8.74 -17.53
N GLU A 365 -8.46 -10.06 -17.53
CA GLU A 365 -8.73 -10.88 -18.72
C GLU A 365 -10.20 -10.89 -19.13
N ARG A 366 -11.16 -10.85 -18.20
CA ARG A 366 -12.58 -10.70 -18.55
C ARG A 366 -12.85 -9.34 -19.19
N VAL A 367 -12.38 -8.26 -18.58
CA VAL A 367 -12.52 -6.90 -19.12
C VAL A 367 -11.88 -6.76 -20.51
N ALA A 368 -10.68 -7.34 -20.69
CA ALA A 368 -9.99 -7.41 -21.96
C ALA A 368 -10.84 -8.12 -23.03
N ARG A 369 -11.34 -9.32 -22.71
CA ARG A 369 -12.17 -10.15 -23.60
C ARG A 369 -13.49 -9.49 -23.99
N ASP A 370 -14.10 -8.70 -23.10
CA ASP A 370 -15.32 -7.94 -23.38
C ASP A 370 -15.06 -6.61 -24.15
N ASN A 371 -13.78 -6.23 -24.33
CA ASN A 371 -13.35 -5.09 -25.15
C ASN A 371 -12.62 -5.52 -26.45
N GLU A 372 -12.66 -6.80 -26.83
CA GLU A 372 -12.19 -7.31 -28.13
C GLU A 372 -13.09 -6.80 -29.27
N ALA A 373 -12.50 -6.47 -30.42
CA ALA A 373 -13.24 -6.00 -31.59
C ALA A 373 -14.25 -7.06 -32.10
N GLY A 374 -15.48 -6.62 -32.39
CA GLY A 374 -16.55 -7.48 -32.90
C GLY A 374 -17.30 -8.30 -31.85
N ARG A 375 -16.97 -8.18 -30.55
CA ARG A 375 -17.73 -8.82 -29.46
C ARG A 375 -18.86 -7.94 -28.96
N GLN A 376 -20.00 -8.56 -28.68
CA GLN A 376 -21.11 -7.88 -28.00
C GLN A 376 -20.84 -7.85 -26.50
N ARG A 377 -20.80 -6.64 -25.91
CA ARG A 377 -20.58 -6.45 -24.47
C ARG A 377 -21.67 -7.11 -23.65
N ARG A 378 -21.30 -7.71 -22.53
CA ARG A 378 -22.27 -8.32 -21.60
C ARG A 378 -23.24 -7.29 -21.04
N ALA A 379 -24.51 -7.70 -20.90
CA ALA A 379 -25.52 -6.89 -20.24
C ALA A 379 -25.11 -6.62 -18.77
N GLY A 380 -25.09 -5.33 -18.38
CA GLY A 380 -24.58 -4.88 -17.09
C GLY A 380 -23.06 -4.61 -17.03
N GLY A 381 -22.29 -5.00 -18.05
CA GLY A 381 -20.84 -4.80 -18.12
C GLY A 381 -20.01 -5.70 -17.20
N GLU A 382 -18.69 -5.58 -17.33
CA GLU A 382 -17.68 -6.26 -16.50
C GLU A 382 -17.24 -5.40 -15.30
N GLU A 383 -16.51 -6.03 -14.38
CA GLU A 383 -15.94 -5.41 -13.16
C GLU A 383 -14.80 -4.42 -13.47
N VAL A 384 -15.16 -3.25 -13.98
CA VAL A 384 -14.21 -2.19 -14.36
C VAL A 384 -13.57 -1.48 -13.17
N PHE A 385 -14.17 -1.52 -11.98
CA PHE A 385 -13.59 -0.97 -10.75
C PHE A 385 -13.61 -2.00 -9.61
N THR A 386 -12.48 -2.19 -8.95
CA THR A 386 -12.35 -3.02 -7.72
C THR A 386 -11.65 -2.25 -6.62
N LEU A 387 -12.20 -2.27 -5.41
CA LEU A 387 -11.61 -1.76 -4.18
C LEU A 387 -11.51 -2.87 -3.12
N SER A 388 -10.29 -3.17 -2.69
CA SER A 388 -9.97 -4.15 -1.65
C SER A 388 -9.35 -3.42 -0.45
N SER A 389 -10.06 -3.32 0.67
CA SER A 389 -9.62 -2.57 1.85
C SER A 389 -9.11 -3.47 2.98
N ALA A 390 -7.83 -3.32 3.31
CA ALA A 390 -6.99 -4.34 3.92
C ALA A 390 -5.99 -3.75 4.96
N HIS A 391 -4.96 -4.54 5.28
CA HIS A 391 -3.95 -4.23 6.31
C HIS A 391 -2.56 -4.09 5.70
N ASP A 392 -1.62 -3.59 6.51
CA ASP A 392 -0.18 -3.69 6.25
C ASP A 392 0.25 -5.14 5.96
N VAL A 393 -0.22 -6.09 6.77
CA VAL A 393 0.03 -7.54 6.57
C VAL A 393 -0.61 -8.13 5.30
N THR A 394 -1.37 -7.33 4.53
CA THR A 394 -1.86 -7.68 3.18
C THR A 394 -1.05 -6.96 2.10
N VAL A 395 -0.81 -5.65 2.27
CA VAL A 395 -0.11 -4.84 1.26
C VAL A 395 1.39 -5.15 1.21
N ALA A 396 2.04 -5.40 2.35
CA ALA A 396 3.47 -5.72 2.41
C ALA A 396 3.85 -7.03 1.68
N PRO A 397 3.12 -8.16 1.84
CA PRO A 397 3.41 -9.34 1.04
C PRO A 397 2.99 -9.13 -0.42
N LEU A 398 1.96 -8.33 -0.72
CA LEU A 398 1.58 -8.06 -2.11
C LEU A 398 2.69 -7.31 -2.87
N LEU A 399 3.29 -6.30 -2.25
CA LEU A 399 4.47 -5.59 -2.79
C LEU A 399 5.65 -6.54 -2.97
N SER A 400 5.98 -7.34 -1.95
CA SER A 400 7.07 -8.32 -2.04
C SER A 400 6.85 -9.36 -3.13
N ALA A 401 5.63 -9.88 -3.29
CA ALA A 401 5.27 -10.83 -4.34
C ALA A 401 5.44 -10.22 -5.74
N LEU A 402 5.17 -8.93 -5.92
CA LEU A 402 5.39 -8.22 -7.19
C LEU A 402 6.87 -7.93 -7.50
N GLY A 403 7.79 -8.25 -6.57
CA GLY A 403 9.22 -7.88 -6.67
C GLY A 403 9.56 -6.49 -6.15
N LEU A 404 8.57 -5.75 -5.64
CA LEU A 404 8.72 -4.41 -5.07
C LEU A 404 9.23 -4.50 -3.62
N GLU A 405 10.28 -5.30 -3.39
CA GLU A 405 10.83 -5.57 -2.06
C GLU A 405 11.47 -4.34 -1.41
N GLU A 406 11.88 -3.36 -2.21
CA GLU A 406 12.39 -2.07 -1.75
C GLU A 406 11.27 -1.12 -1.29
N ALA A 407 9.99 -1.44 -1.53
CA ALA A 407 8.89 -0.59 -1.11
C ALA A 407 8.82 -0.45 0.42
N ARG A 408 8.73 0.81 0.89
CA ARG A 408 8.49 1.15 2.31
C ARG A 408 7.23 0.44 2.83
N PHE A 409 7.24 0.12 4.12
CA PHE A 409 6.16 -0.52 4.87
C PHE A 409 4.93 0.30 4.61
N PRO A 410 3.81 -0.36 4.27
CA PRO A 410 2.60 0.34 3.87
C PRO A 410 2.22 1.42 4.88
N ARG A 411 2.46 2.68 4.53
CA ARG A 411 2.06 3.86 5.32
C ARG A 411 0.56 3.86 5.56
N PHE A 412 0.07 4.64 6.51
CA PHE A 412 -1.38 4.76 6.68
C PHE A 412 -2.02 5.24 5.37
N ALA A 413 -3.15 4.62 5.03
CA ALA A 413 -3.83 4.83 3.76
C ALA A 413 -2.97 4.62 2.49
N ALA A 414 -1.92 3.79 2.56
CA ALA A 414 -1.19 3.37 1.36
C ALA A 414 -2.11 2.67 0.35
N ARG A 415 -1.89 2.92 -0.94
CA ARG A 415 -2.66 2.35 -2.06
C ARG A 415 -1.74 1.71 -3.09
N LEU A 416 -2.10 0.52 -3.54
CA LEU A 416 -1.52 -0.16 -4.70
C LEU A 416 -2.62 -0.26 -5.77
N VAL A 417 -2.35 0.24 -6.96
CA VAL A 417 -3.30 0.37 -8.06
C VAL A 417 -2.80 -0.43 -9.26
N PHE A 418 -3.66 -1.24 -9.85
CA PHE A 418 -3.43 -1.87 -11.15
C PHE A 418 -4.39 -1.25 -12.16
N GLU A 419 -3.89 -0.89 -13.33
CA GLU A 419 -4.68 -0.28 -14.41
C GLU A 419 -4.52 -1.09 -15.71
N LEU A 420 -5.65 -1.47 -16.33
CA LEU A 420 -5.69 -2.12 -17.63
C LEU A 420 -5.94 -1.08 -18.72
N TRP A 421 -5.02 -0.97 -19.67
CA TRP A 421 -5.05 -0.03 -20.79
C TRP A 421 -5.15 -0.76 -22.13
N LYS A 422 -5.74 -0.11 -23.14
CA LYS A 422 -5.73 -0.56 -24.54
C LYS A 422 -5.18 0.55 -25.44
N SER A 423 -4.23 0.23 -26.32
CA SER A 423 -3.73 1.18 -27.32
C SER A 423 -4.79 1.47 -28.40
N PRO A 424 -4.63 2.54 -29.21
CA PRO A 424 -5.34 2.61 -30.48
C PRO A 424 -5.04 1.39 -31.37
N PRO A 425 -5.91 1.05 -32.34
CA PRO A 425 -5.62 0.06 -33.37
C PRO A 425 -4.43 0.51 -34.23
N ALA A 426 -3.56 -0.43 -34.61
CA ALA A 426 -2.38 -0.10 -35.40
C ALA A 426 -2.75 0.19 -36.87
N ILE A 427 -2.64 1.46 -37.29
CA ILE A 427 -2.71 1.85 -38.69
C ILE A 427 -1.40 1.39 -39.38
N GLN A 428 -1.49 0.61 -40.46
CA GLN A 428 -0.31 0.12 -41.18
C GLN A 428 0.38 1.24 -41.97
N GLY A 429 1.27 2.00 -41.30
CA GLY A 429 2.04 3.10 -41.90
C GLY A 429 3.57 3.03 -41.70
N GLN A 430 4.09 2.15 -40.84
CA GLN A 430 5.55 1.95 -40.69
C GLN A 430 6.10 0.82 -41.57
N PRO A 431 7.37 0.88 -42.00
CA PRO A 431 7.86 0.06 -43.11
C PRO A 431 7.97 -1.41 -42.74
N LYS A 432 7.25 -2.27 -43.47
CA LYS A 432 7.38 -3.73 -43.33
C LYS A 432 8.79 -4.17 -43.73
N LYS A 433 9.53 -4.84 -42.83
CA LYS A 433 10.48 -5.87 -43.29
C LYS A 433 9.67 -6.91 -44.08
N LYS A 434 10.15 -7.23 -45.29
CA LYS A 434 9.40 -7.95 -46.34
C LYS A 434 8.66 -9.19 -45.82
N ALA A 435 7.35 -9.23 -46.02
CA ALA A 435 6.52 -10.42 -45.90
C ALA A 435 5.70 -10.60 -47.19
N GLY A 436 5.44 -11.84 -47.58
CA GLY A 436 4.94 -12.20 -48.92
C GLY A 436 3.52 -11.73 -49.24
N LYS A 437 3.21 -11.70 -50.55
CA LYS A 437 1.84 -11.49 -51.06
C LYS A 437 0.93 -12.64 -50.60
N GLY A 438 -0.21 -12.35 -49.97
CA GLY A 438 -1.23 -13.38 -49.73
C GLY A 438 -2.37 -13.02 -48.77
N GLU A 439 -2.10 -12.30 -47.67
CA GLU A 439 -3.11 -12.11 -46.62
C GLU A 439 -3.90 -10.80 -46.72
N LYS A 440 -5.24 -10.91 -46.70
CA LYS A 440 -6.15 -9.78 -46.52
C LYS A 440 -5.88 -9.14 -45.15
N SER A 441 -5.37 -7.92 -45.15
CA SER A 441 -4.95 -7.21 -43.94
C SER A 441 -6.14 -6.81 -43.05
N LYS A 442 -6.51 -7.67 -42.10
CA LYS A 442 -7.31 -7.23 -40.94
C LYS A 442 -6.51 -6.20 -40.15
N ALA A 443 -7.15 -5.10 -39.77
CA ALA A 443 -6.57 -4.17 -38.80
C ALA A 443 -6.28 -4.93 -37.50
N LYS A 444 -5.06 -4.78 -36.95
CA LYS A 444 -4.70 -5.40 -35.68
C LYS A 444 -5.42 -4.63 -34.57
N ASP A 445 -6.24 -5.33 -33.80
CA ASP A 445 -6.92 -4.73 -32.65
C ASP A 445 -5.90 -4.13 -31.67
N GLY A 446 -6.31 -3.10 -30.92
CA GLY A 446 -5.44 -2.39 -29.98
C GLY A 446 -4.83 -3.34 -28.94
N GLU A 447 -3.54 -3.20 -28.67
CA GLU A 447 -2.83 -4.06 -27.74
C GLU A 447 -3.13 -3.69 -26.28
N LEU A 448 -3.00 -4.67 -25.37
CA LEU A 448 -3.39 -4.54 -23.98
C LEU A 448 -2.16 -4.39 -23.07
N PHE A 449 -2.24 -3.41 -22.18
CA PHE A 449 -1.16 -3.01 -21.30
C PHE A 449 -1.61 -2.94 -19.85
N LEU A 450 -0.66 -3.15 -18.95
CA LEU A 450 -0.79 -3.00 -17.51
C LEU A 450 0.07 -1.81 -17.06
N ARG A 451 -0.46 -1.05 -16.10
CA ARG A 451 0.33 -0.22 -15.21
C ARG A 451 0.08 -0.61 -13.76
N VAL A 452 1.12 -0.56 -12.93
CA VAL A 452 1.07 -0.77 -11.48
C VAL A 452 1.59 0.50 -10.82
N LEU A 453 0.80 1.11 -9.95
CA LEU A 453 1.18 2.29 -9.18
C LEU A 453 1.13 2.01 -7.69
N TYR A 454 2.10 2.56 -6.94
CA TYR A 454 2.11 2.52 -5.49
C TYR A 454 2.15 3.95 -4.96
N ASN A 455 1.13 4.35 -4.20
CA ASN A 455 0.98 5.69 -3.64
C ASN A 455 1.08 6.84 -4.67
N GLY A 456 0.74 6.57 -5.94
CA GLY A 456 0.79 7.52 -7.05
C GLY A 456 2.07 7.50 -7.89
N GLU A 457 3.08 6.73 -7.51
CA GLU A 457 4.28 6.49 -8.31
C GLU A 457 4.09 5.29 -9.25
N ASP A 458 4.53 5.40 -10.51
CA ASP A 458 4.51 4.27 -11.45
C ASP A 458 5.66 3.31 -11.15
N VAL A 459 5.32 2.18 -10.52
CA VAL A 459 6.25 1.14 -10.11
C VAL A 459 6.30 -0.03 -11.09
N THR A 460 5.64 0.06 -12.25
CA THR A 460 5.46 -1.04 -13.20
C THR A 460 6.79 -1.67 -13.63
N PHE A 461 7.78 -0.83 -13.95
CA PHE A 461 9.11 -1.27 -14.41
C PHE A 461 10.06 -1.65 -13.25
N HIS A 462 9.61 -1.56 -12.00
CA HIS A 462 10.30 -2.15 -10.85
C HIS A 462 9.77 -3.55 -10.52
N THR A 463 8.61 -3.95 -11.07
CA THR A 463 8.05 -5.30 -10.85
C THR A 463 8.88 -6.40 -11.51
N THR A 464 8.88 -7.60 -10.89
CA THR A 464 9.57 -8.80 -11.39
C THR A 464 9.23 -9.12 -12.85
N PHE A 465 7.98 -8.88 -13.27
CA PHE A 465 7.47 -9.24 -14.59
C PHE A 465 7.69 -8.17 -15.67
N CYS A 466 8.10 -6.95 -15.32
CA CYS A 466 8.33 -5.90 -16.32
C CYS A 466 9.67 -5.16 -16.24
N ARG A 467 10.49 -5.40 -15.21
CA ARG A 467 11.83 -4.80 -15.10
C ARG A 467 12.81 -5.10 -16.24
N THR A 468 12.58 -6.18 -16.99
CA THR A 468 13.38 -6.56 -18.18
C THR A 468 12.68 -6.21 -19.50
N HIS A 469 11.55 -5.51 -19.47
CA HIS A 469 10.86 -5.06 -20.68
C HIS A 469 11.46 -3.72 -21.12
N ASP A 470 11.89 -3.63 -22.37
CA ASP A 470 12.46 -2.40 -22.92
C ASP A 470 11.38 -1.30 -22.98
N ARG A 471 11.67 -0.15 -22.36
CA ARG A 471 10.73 0.98 -22.21
C ARG A 471 11.17 2.14 -23.08
N HIS A 472 10.55 2.26 -24.25
CA HIS A 472 10.77 3.36 -25.18
C HIS A 472 9.53 4.26 -25.33
N ALA A 473 9.73 5.51 -25.77
CA ALA A 473 8.69 6.55 -25.81
C ALA A 473 7.40 6.12 -26.57
N GLY A 474 7.53 5.33 -27.63
CA GLY A 474 6.37 4.82 -28.40
C GLY A 474 5.53 3.73 -27.71
N GLN A 475 6.00 3.15 -26.60
CA GLN A 475 5.30 2.10 -25.86
C GLN A 475 5.65 2.21 -24.36
N PRO A 476 5.12 3.22 -23.65
CA PRO A 476 5.55 3.53 -22.28
C PRO A 476 4.97 2.58 -21.21
N LEU A 477 4.08 1.66 -21.57
CA LEU A 477 3.37 0.76 -20.65
C LEU A 477 3.80 -0.70 -20.81
N CYS A 478 3.63 -1.49 -19.74
CA CYS A 478 3.97 -2.91 -19.72
C CYS A 478 2.93 -3.75 -20.47
N PRO A 479 3.30 -4.68 -21.37
CA PRO A 479 2.32 -5.58 -22.00
C PRO A 479 1.60 -6.48 -20.97
N LEU A 480 0.26 -6.55 -21.01
CA LEU A 480 -0.55 -7.32 -20.05
C LEU A 480 -0.10 -8.80 -19.97
N LYS A 481 0.32 -9.38 -21.11
CA LYS A 481 0.83 -10.76 -21.21
C LYS A 481 1.95 -11.07 -20.22
N ASN A 482 2.79 -10.09 -19.86
CA ASN A 482 3.90 -10.28 -18.93
C ASN A 482 3.38 -10.60 -17.52
N PHE A 483 2.39 -9.83 -17.05
CA PHE A 483 1.71 -10.07 -15.77
C PHE A 483 0.94 -11.40 -15.78
N LEU A 484 0.26 -11.75 -16.88
CA LEU A 484 -0.45 -13.02 -16.99
C LEU A 484 0.53 -14.23 -16.96
N SER A 485 1.68 -14.15 -17.63
CA SER A 485 2.73 -15.18 -17.57
C SER A 485 3.26 -15.34 -16.14
N PHE A 486 3.56 -14.21 -15.50
CA PHE A 486 4.06 -14.15 -14.14
C PHE A 486 3.12 -14.81 -13.13
N VAL A 487 1.85 -14.41 -13.12
CA VAL A 487 0.85 -14.94 -12.19
C VAL A 487 0.57 -16.43 -12.44
N ARG A 488 0.59 -16.88 -13.70
CA ARG A 488 0.30 -18.29 -14.03
C ARG A 488 1.45 -19.24 -13.75
N LYS A 489 2.70 -18.78 -13.87
CA LYS A 489 3.89 -19.64 -13.87
C LYS A 489 5.11 -18.98 -13.23
N ASP A 490 5.56 -17.84 -13.75
CA ASP A 490 6.95 -17.40 -13.48
C ASP A 490 7.18 -16.99 -12.03
N MET A 491 6.14 -16.59 -11.30
CA MET A 491 6.24 -16.23 -9.88
C MET A 491 6.68 -17.41 -8.99
N PHE A 492 6.37 -18.65 -9.37
CA PHE A 492 6.69 -19.84 -8.57
C PHE A 492 8.14 -20.32 -8.71
N ARG A 493 8.89 -19.78 -9.68
CA ARG A 493 10.30 -20.14 -9.92
C ARG A 493 11.19 -19.89 -8.70
N VAL A 494 10.84 -18.94 -7.83
CA VAL A 494 11.63 -18.62 -6.62
C VAL A 494 11.52 -19.68 -5.50
N VAL A 495 10.57 -20.61 -5.64
CA VAL A 495 10.42 -21.81 -4.80
C VAL A 495 10.59 -23.11 -5.61
N ASN A 496 11.27 -23.02 -6.77
CA ASN A 496 11.52 -24.14 -7.69
C ASN A 496 10.26 -24.88 -8.18
N ALA A 497 9.10 -24.22 -8.21
CA ALA A 497 7.84 -24.79 -8.67
C ALA A 497 7.34 -24.15 -9.98
N THR A 498 6.45 -24.84 -10.67
CA THR A 498 5.81 -24.42 -11.92
C THR A 498 4.34 -24.02 -11.76
N SER A 499 3.72 -24.35 -10.63
CA SER A 499 2.32 -24.08 -10.31
C SER A 499 2.10 -23.79 -8.83
N TYR A 500 0.93 -23.23 -8.47
CA TYR A 500 0.57 -23.00 -7.07
C TYR A 500 0.46 -24.31 -6.27
N GLN A 501 -0.09 -25.35 -6.87
CA GLN A 501 -0.26 -26.65 -6.23
C GLN A 501 1.11 -27.27 -5.88
N GLU A 502 2.05 -27.21 -6.81
CA GLU A 502 3.42 -27.66 -6.60
C GLU A 502 4.16 -26.78 -5.58
N ALA A 503 3.99 -25.46 -5.62
CA ALA A 503 4.58 -24.56 -4.64
C ALA A 503 4.08 -24.83 -3.20
N CYS A 504 2.80 -25.16 -3.03
CA CYS A 504 2.17 -25.36 -1.72
C CYS A 504 2.34 -26.77 -1.13
N TYR A 505 2.37 -27.80 -1.98
CA TYR A 505 2.32 -29.22 -1.57
C TYR A 505 3.46 -30.08 -2.15
N GLY A 506 4.31 -29.51 -3.00
CA GLY A 506 5.52 -30.19 -3.49
C GLY A 506 6.43 -30.58 -2.34
N ARG A 507 7.03 -31.77 -2.42
CA ARG A 507 8.11 -32.14 -1.51
C ARG A 507 9.34 -31.29 -1.83
N PRO A 508 10.10 -30.81 -0.84
CA PRO A 508 11.42 -30.25 -1.10
C PRO A 508 12.26 -31.28 -1.85
N VAL A 509 12.87 -30.85 -2.96
CA VAL A 509 13.89 -31.61 -3.71
C VAL A 509 15.23 -31.49 -2.98
#